data_AF-A0A134A788-F1
#
_entry.id   AF-A0A134A788-F1
#
_cell.length_a   1.000
_cell.length_b   1.000
_cell.length_c   1.000
_cell.angle_alpha   90.00
_cell.angle_beta   90.00
_cell.angle_gamma   90.00
#
_symmetry.space_group_name_H-M   'P 1'
#
loop_
_entity.id
_entity.type
_entity.pdbx_description
1 polymer ?
#
loop_
_entity_poly.entity_id
_entity_poly.type
_entity_poly.pdbx_seq_one_letter_code
_entity_poly.pdbx_strand_id
1 'polypeptide(L)' 'MTDFGGHQNAQYEDAMATLDTSLLKTDKKVLKIAILDGVLYISSQNKMHSSLFSKDGIIISAILLREFLYSI' A
#
# COMPACT_ATOMS: atom_id res chain seq x y z
N MET A 1 -10.78 15.32 -19.22
CA MET A 1 -11.59 15.19 -17.99
C MET A 1 -11.95 13.71 -17.91
N THR A 2 -11.29 12.85 -17.15
CA THR A 2 -10.93 12.83 -15.73
C THR A 2 -9.69 11.94 -15.53
N ASP A 3 -8.51 12.49 -15.21
CA ASP A 3 -7.29 11.68 -15.04
C ASP A 3 -6.67 11.73 -13.64
N PHE A 4 -7.19 12.57 -12.73
CA PHE A 4 -6.64 12.64 -11.37
C PHE A 4 -7.23 11.60 -10.40
N GLY A 5 -8.45 11.10 -10.65
CA GLY A 5 -9.11 10.14 -9.75
C GLY A 5 -8.94 8.67 -10.15
N GLY A 6 -9.02 8.37 -11.46
CA GLY A 6 -9.02 6.98 -11.94
C GLY A 6 -7.67 6.28 -11.79
N HIS A 7 -6.58 6.96 -12.15
CA HIS A 7 -5.23 6.40 -12.06
C HIS A 7 -4.80 6.17 -10.59
N GLN A 8 -5.11 7.11 -9.70
CA GLN A 8 -4.80 6.96 -8.27
C GLN A 8 -5.61 5.83 -7.63
N ASN A 9 -6.88 5.68 -8.00
CA ASN A 9 -7.71 4.58 -7.51
C ASN A 9 -7.23 3.22 -8.04
N ALA A 10 -6.81 3.13 -9.30
CA ALA A 10 -6.25 1.89 -9.85
C ALA A 10 -4.94 1.49 -9.15
N GLN A 11 -4.04 2.44 -8.91
CA GLN A 11 -2.80 2.19 -8.16
C GLN A 11 -3.07 1.72 -6.72
N TYR A 12 -4.10 2.27 -6.09
CA TYR A 12 -4.53 1.84 -4.77
C TYR A 12 -5.06 0.41 -4.79
N GLU A 13 -5.99 0.09 -5.69
CA GLU A 13 -6.58 -1.25 -5.82
C GLU A 13 -5.51 -2.32 -6.13
N ASP A 14 -4.55 -2.02 -7.01
CA ASP A 14 -3.45 -2.95 -7.33
C ASP A 14 -2.56 -3.23 -6.10
N ALA A 15 -2.25 -2.20 -5.31
CA ALA A 15 -1.49 -2.34 -4.08
C ALA A 15 -2.27 -3.16 -3.03
N MET A 16 -3.58 -2.95 -2.94
CA MET A 16 -4.45 -3.73 -2.06
C MET A 16 -4.56 -5.19 -2.48
N ALA A 17 -4.69 -5.46 -3.78
CA ALA A 17 -4.71 -6.82 -4.32
C ALA A 17 -3.38 -7.55 -4.04
N THR A 18 -2.26 -6.84 -4.08
CA THR A 18 -0.94 -7.38 -3.72
C THR A 18 -0.89 -7.84 -2.26
N LEU A 19 -1.46 -7.06 -1.32
CA LEU A 19 -1.54 -7.44 0.09
C LEU A 19 -2.50 -8.60 0.33
N ASP A 20 -3.61 -8.67 -0.40
CA ASP A 20 -4.61 -9.72 -0.25
C ASP A 20 -4.19 -11.04 -0.92
N THR A 21 -3.16 -11.00 -1.77
CA THR A 21 -2.66 -12.17 -2.49
C THR A 21 -2.15 -13.24 -1.52
N SER A 22 -2.62 -14.47 -1.73
CA SER A 22 -2.14 -15.65 -1.01
C SER A 22 -0.75 -16.04 -1.50
N LEU A 23 0.19 -16.19 -0.57
CA LEU A 23 1.52 -16.67 -0.89
C LEU A 23 1.53 -18.19 -1.00
N LEU A 24 2.34 -18.72 -1.91
CA LEU A 24 2.64 -20.14 -1.95
C LEU A 24 3.32 -20.56 -0.64
N LYS A 25 3.07 -21.79 -0.20
CA LYS A 25 3.71 -22.32 0.99
C LYS A 25 5.23 -22.36 0.78
N THR A 26 5.94 -21.66 1.65
CA THR A 26 7.40 -21.68 1.75
C THR A 26 7.80 -21.77 3.21
N ASP A 27 8.95 -22.37 3.45
CA ASP A 27 9.69 -22.41 4.70
C ASP A 27 10.26 -21.04 5.12
N LYS A 28 10.19 -20.03 4.24
CA LYS A 28 10.72 -18.69 4.48
C LYS A 28 9.67 -17.75 5.04
N LYS A 29 10.10 -16.82 5.90
CA LYS A 29 9.28 -15.67 6.31
C LYS A 29 9.17 -14.68 5.15
N VAL A 30 7.98 -14.53 4.61
CA VAL A 30 7.70 -13.57 3.52
C VAL A 30 6.86 -12.43 4.09
N LEU A 31 7.35 -11.20 3.92
CA LEU A 31 6.63 -9.99 4.27
C LEU A 31 5.98 -9.41 3.01
N LYS A 32 4.66 -9.29 3.02
CA LYS A 32 3.94 -8.55 1.97
C LYS A 32 3.97 -7.07 2.32
N ILE A 33 4.52 -6.27 1.40
CA ILE A 33 4.57 -4.82 1.53
C ILE A 33 3.89 -4.18 0.32
N ALA A 34 3.02 -3.20 0.57
CA ALA A 34 2.47 -2.32 -0.46
C ALA A 34 3.26 -1.02 -0.44
N ILE A 35 3.80 -0.64 -1.60
CA ILE A 35 4.56 0.59 -1.79
C ILE A 35 3.74 1.48 -2.71
N LEU A 36 3.41 2.67 -2.23
CA LEU A 36 2.61 3.64 -2.97
C LEU A 36 3.45 4.88 -3.26
N ASP A 37 3.38 5.36 -4.51
CA ASP A 37 4.12 6.52 -5.01
C ASP A 37 3.39 7.82 -4.60
N GLY A 38 3.75 8.36 -3.43
CA GLY A 38 3.15 9.58 -2.88
C GLY A 38 3.18 9.67 -1.35
N VAL A 39 2.79 10.83 -0.80
CA VAL A 39 2.63 11.03 0.65
C VAL A 39 1.29 10.43 1.09
N LEU A 40 1.33 9.19 1.59
CA LEU A 40 0.13 8.46 2.04
C LEU A 40 -0.63 9.12 3.20
N TYR A 41 0.05 9.98 3.95
CA TYR A 41 -0.46 10.59 5.17
C TYR A 41 -1.08 11.97 4.96
N ILE A 42 -1.45 12.34 3.72
CA ILE A 42 -2.29 13.52 3.52
C ILE A 42 -3.71 13.14 3.93
N SER A 43 -4.09 13.54 5.15
CA SER A 43 -5.43 13.38 5.69
C SER A 43 -6.44 14.04 4.74
N SER A 44 -7.16 13.23 3.96
CA SER A 44 -8.32 13.68 3.21
C SER A 44 -9.53 12.88 3.70
N GLN A 45 -10.71 13.50 3.77
CA GLN A 45 -11.96 12.82 4.11
C GLN A 45 -12.41 11.81 3.02
N ASN A 46 -11.50 11.38 2.15
CA ASN A 46 -11.78 10.45 1.08
C ASN A 46 -11.74 9.01 1.60
N LYS A 47 -12.60 8.15 1.04
CA LYS A 47 -12.77 6.73 1.40
C LYS A 47 -11.46 5.93 1.48
N MET A 48 -10.43 6.35 0.75
CA MET A 48 -9.09 5.73 0.74
C MET A 48 -8.38 5.82 2.10
N HIS A 49 -8.51 6.94 2.82
CA HIS A 49 -7.87 7.12 4.13
C HIS A 49 -8.45 6.15 5.16
N SER A 50 -9.78 6.06 5.27
CA SER A 50 -10.44 5.14 6.21
C SER A 50 -10.19 3.66 5.86
N SER A 51 -10.01 3.35 4.56
CA SER A 51 -9.71 2.00 4.09
C SER A 51 -8.28 1.58 4.46
N LEU A 52 -7.30 2.47 4.34
CA LEU A 52 -5.88 2.21 4.62
C LEU A 52 -5.64 1.76 6.07
N PHE A 53 -6.29 2.42 7.04
CA PHE A 53 -6.16 2.10 8.46
C PHE A 53 -6.98 0.87 8.90
N SER A 54 -7.87 0.39 8.05
CA SER A 54 -8.71 -0.79 8.34
C SER A 54 -8.11 -2.11 7.83
N LYS A 55 -7.01 -2.05 7.07
CA LYS A 55 -6.36 -3.23 6.50
C LYS A 55 -5.14 -3.65 7.30
N ASP A 56 -5.06 -4.96 7.58
CA ASP A 56 -3.86 -5.60 8.11
C ASP A 56 -2.83 -5.78 7.00
N GLY A 57 -1.68 -5.10 7.12
CA GLY A 57 -0.59 -5.19 6.14
C GLY A 57 0.43 -4.08 6.32
N ILE A 58 1.62 -4.28 5.74
CA ILE A 58 2.65 -3.24 5.74
C ILE A 58 2.42 -2.36 4.50
N ILE A 59 1.90 -1.16 4.72
CA ILE A 59 1.65 -0.17 3.67
C ILE A 59 2.53 1.04 3.95
N ILE A 60 3.42 1.37 3.02
CA ILE A 60 4.38 2.47 3.19
C ILE A 60 4.49 3.31 1.92
N SER A 61 4.82 4.58 2.11
CA SER A 61 5.19 5.47 1.00
C SER A 61 6.54 5.04 0.44
N ALA A 62 6.76 5.20 -0.87
CA ALA A 62 8.05 4.98 -1.51
C ALA A 62 9.21 5.74 -0.83
N ILE A 63 8.93 6.90 -0.22
CA ILE A 63 9.92 7.70 0.52
C ILE A 63 10.42 6.97 1.78
N LEU A 64 9.54 6.22 2.45
CA LEU A 64 9.85 5.48 3.68
C LEU A 64 10.43 4.08 3.42
N LEU A 65 10.47 3.64 2.15
CA LEU A 65 10.95 2.30 1.79
C LEU A 65 12.37 2.04 2.29
N ARG A 66 13.26 3.02 2.15
CA ARG A 66 14.65 2.90 2.62
C ARG A 66 14.71 2.66 4.13
N GLU A 67 14.03 3.50 4.89
CA GLU A 67 14.01 3.42 6.36
C GLU A 67 13.37 2.11 6.82
N PHE A 68 12.30 1.67 6.16
CA PHE A 68 11.67 0.40 6.42
C PHE A 68 12.63 -0.77 6.21
N LEU A 69 13.37 -0.80 5.09
CA LEU A 69 14.35 -1.86 4.80
C LEU A 69 15.52 -1.90 5.80
N TYR A 70 15.88 -0.77 6.40
CA TYR A 70 16.89 -0.73 7.47
C TYR A 70 16.35 -1.15 8.84
N SER A 71 15.03 -1.09 9.05
CA SER A 71 14.39 -1.41 10.34
C SER A 71 14.16 -2.91 10.57
N ILE A 72 14.26 -3.72 9.52
CA ILE A 72 14.07 -5.18 9.51
C ILE A 72 15.39 -5.92 9.64
#